data_AF-A0A536KDR6-F1
#
_entry.id   AF-A0A536KDR6-F1
#
_cell.length_a   1.000
_cell.length_b   1.000
_cell.length_c   1.000
_cell.angle_alpha   90.00
_cell.angle_beta   90.00
_cell.angle_gamma   90.00
#
_symmetry.space_group_name_H-M   'P 1'
#
loop_
_entity.id
_entity.type
_entity.pdbx_description
1 polymer ?
#
loop_
_entity_poly.entity_id
_entity_poly.type
_entity_poly.pdbx_seq_one_letter_code
_entity_poly.pdbx_strand_id
1 'polypeptide(L)'
;MAATGVAEHVPRRSGAYWRDLVFSRLIPSLFFALFLARELVLLAGSLPGVHRPLDLLFVLQQALALAYFTMLVVLYAVRLPQRGTDHRLTVIFIAFSGTFAAISASFLPGGTRREGLVLVADLLATAGLAYSVWGLAYLRRSFSIIPEARRLVTGGPYRLSRHPVYLGEIATAIGVNLATAGWLSAIAIVYFIVCELLRIRWEERILALTFPNEYPEYARSVPRYLPNPFARG
;
A
#
# COMPACT_ATOMS: atom_id res chain seq x y z
N MET A 1 10.44 -8.71 60.75
CA MET A 1 9.53 -8.46 59.62
C MET A 1 9.96 -7.16 58.95
N ALA A 2 10.62 -7.23 57.80
CA ALA A 2 10.94 -6.07 56.98
C ALA A 2 10.48 -6.38 55.55
N ALA A 3 9.38 -5.75 55.14
CA ALA A 3 8.89 -5.81 53.77
C ALA A 3 9.71 -4.81 52.94
N THR A 4 10.68 -5.30 52.18
CA THR A 4 11.40 -4.50 51.18
C THR A 4 10.47 -4.26 49.99
N GLY A 5 10.05 -2.99 49.84
CA GLY A 5 9.25 -2.54 48.72
C GLY A 5 9.99 -2.73 47.40
N VAL A 6 9.48 -3.63 46.57
CA VAL A 6 9.82 -3.67 45.15
C VAL A 6 9.10 -2.50 44.51
N ALA A 7 9.77 -1.35 44.46
CA ALA A 7 9.32 -0.24 43.62
C ALA A 7 9.42 -0.70 42.16
N GLU A 8 8.29 -1.06 41.56
CA GLU A 8 8.16 -1.25 40.12
C GLU A 8 8.64 0.04 39.43
N HIS A 9 9.87 0.04 38.94
CA HIS A 9 10.36 1.04 38.02
C HIS A 9 9.61 0.86 36.70
N VAL A 10 8.41 1.43 36.60
CA VAL A 10 7.73 1.62 35.33
C VAL A 10 8.60 2.60 34.55
N PRO A 11 9.29 2.18 33.47
CA PRO A 11 10.16 3.07 32.74
C PRO A 11 9.33 4.23 32.18
N ARG A 12 9.66 5.46 32.58
CA ARG A 12 9.00 6.67 32.09
C ARG A 12 9.17 6.71 30.57
N ARG A 13 8.04 6.65 29.84
CA ARG A 13 8.01 6.77 28.38
C ARG A 13 8.68 8.08 27.98
N SER A 14 9.78 8.00 27.23
CA SER A 14 10.58 9.17 26.84
C SER A 14 9.84 10.06 25.82
N GLY A 15 10.24 11.32 25.68
CA GLY A 15 9.67 12.21 24.64
C GLY A 15 9.82 11.64 23.22
N ALA A 16 10.86 10.84 22.97
CA ALA A 16 11.06 10.13 21.71
C ALA A 16 9.97 9.07 21.44
N TYR A 17 9.47 8.39 22.48
CA TYR A 17 8.35 7.44 22.37
C TYR A 17 7.07 8.14 21.92
N TRP A 18 6.74 9.29 22.52
CA TRP A 18 5.54 10.05 22.17
C TRP A 18 5.62 10.63 20.76
N ARG A 19 6.81 11.10 20.35
CA ARG A 19 7.05 11.56 18.99
C ARG A 19 6.88 10.43 17.97
N ASP A 20 7.42 9.24 18.23
CA ASP A 20 7.15 8.08 17.37
C ASP A 20 5.64 7.78 17.34
N LEU A 21 5.00 7.60 18.49
CA LEU A 21 3.58 7.27 18.54
C LEU A 21 2.70 8.22 17.71
N VAL A 22 2.95 9.53 17.80
CA VAL A 22 2.18 10.54 17.07
C VAL A 22 2.51 10.54 15.58
N PHE A 23 3.78 10.77 15.21
CA PHE A 23 4.17 11.00 13.81
C PHE A 23 4.29 9.73 12.99
N SER A 24 4.71 8.64 13.61
CA SER A 24 4.88 7.35 12.94
C SER A 24 3.58 6.58 12.81
N ARG A 25 2.65 6.70 13.77
CA ARG A 25 1.49 5.80 13.86
C ARG A 25 0.17 6.53 13.74
N LEU A 26 -0.10 7.44 14.68
CA LEU A 26 -1.38 8.14 14.79
C LEU A 26 -1.71 8.94 13.53
N ILE A 27 -0.81 9.82 13.07
CA ILE A 27 -1.07 10.68 11.92
C ILE A 27 -1.39 9.86 10.66
N PRO A 28 -0.57 8.87 10.25
CA PRO A 28 -0.92 8.02 9.11
C PRO A 28 -2.21 7.22 9.31
N SER A 29 -2.45 6.67 10.51
CA SER A 29 -3.68 5.90 10.78
C SER A 29 -4.93 6.77 10.68
N LEU A 30 -4.88 8.03 11.13
CA LEU A 30 -5.98 8.97 11.02
C LEU A 30 -6.21 9.37 9.57
N PHE A 31 -5.15 9.61 8.80
CA PHE A 31 -5.24 9.89 7.38
C PHE A 31 -5.97 8.76 6.64
N PHE A 32 -5.59 7.50 6.85
CA PHE A 32 -6.26 6.37 6.22
C PHE A 32 -7.67 6.09 6.77
N ALA A 33 -7.95 6.45 8.03
CA ALA A 33 -9.29 6.33 8.59
C ALA A 33 -10.31 7.21 7.86
N LEU A 34 -9.89 8.35 7.28
CA LEU A 34 -10.77 9.17 6.44
C LEU A 34 -11.21 8.42 5.17
N PHE A 35 -10.29 7.71 4.52
CA PHE A 35 -10.61 6.86 3.36
C PHE A 35 -11.48 5.68 3.76
N LEU A 36 -11.20 5.05 4.90
CA LEU A 36 -12.02 3.97 5.43
C LEU A 36 -13.47 4.43 5.68
N ALA A 37 -13.65 5.60 6.29
CA ALA A 37 -14.98 6.16 6.54
C ALA A 37 -15.73 6.45 5.23
N ARG A 38 -15.06 7.04 4.23
CA ARG A 38 -15.63 7.22 2.89
C ARG A 38 -16.05 5.89 2.28
N GLU A 39 -15.22 4.86 2.36
CA GLU A 39 -15.48 3.56 1.76
C GLU A 39 -16.66 2.85 2.43
N LEU A 40 -16.80 2.96 3.75
CA LEU A 40 -17.96 2.45 4.49
C LEU A 40 -19.27 3.07 4.00
N VAL A 41 -19.29 4.39 3.76
CA VAL A 41 -20.46 5.09 3.23
C VAL A 41 -20.80 4.60 1.82
N LEU A 42 -19.79 4.44 0.97
CA LEU A 42 -19.99 3.94 -0.40
C LEU A 42 -20.51 2.50 -0.41
N LEU A 43 -19.95 1.61 0.40
CA LEU A 43 -20.40 0.23 0.52
C LEU A 43 -21.85 0.17 1.04
N ALA A 44 -22.16 0.90 2.12
CA ALA A 44 -23.51 0.92 2.70
C ALA A 44 -24.58 1.40 1.69
N GLY A 45 -24.25 2.40 0.88
CA GLY A 45 -25.14 2.89 -0.19
C GLY A 45 -25.30 1.92 -1.37
N SER A 46 -24.36 1.01 -1.58
CA SER A 46 -24.37 0.07 -2.71
C SER A 46 -25.18 -1.22 -2.47
N LEU A 47 -25.27 -1.66 -1.21
CA LEU A 47 -25.93 -2.93 -0.84
C LEU A 47 -27.41 -3.02 -1.27
N PRO A 48 -28.24 -1.96 -1.19
CA PRO A 48 -29.64 -2.03 -1.58
C PRO A 48 -29.88 -2.16 -3.10
N GLY A 49 -28.86 -1.91 -3.94
CA GLY A 49 -29.00 -1.80 -5.40
C GLY A 49 -28.45 -2.99 -6.20
N VAL A 50 -28.14 -4.12 -5.56
CA VAL A 50 -27.57 -5.29 -6.24
C VAL A 50 -28.67 -6.04 -7.00
N HIS A 51 -28.68 -5.91 -8.33
CA HIS A 51 -29.71 -6.50 -9.18
C HIS A 51 -29.13 -7.31 -10.36
N ARG A 52 -27.87 -7.06 -10.74
CA ARG A 52 -27.19 -7.68 -11.87
C ARG A 52 -25.89 -8.37 -11.43
N PRO A 53 -25.42 -9.40 -12.16
CA PRO A 53 -24.14 -10.05 -11.86
C PRO A 53 -22.93 -9.10 -11.83
N LEU A 54 -22.95 -8.05 -12.66
CA LEU A 54 -21.91 -7.02 -12.67
C LEU A 54 -21.84 -6.22 -11.36
N ASP A 55 -22.96 -6.12 -10.63
CA ASP A 55 -23.00 -5.43 -9.35
C ASP A 55 -22.23 -6.22 -8.27
N LEU A 56 -22.06 -7.54 -8.44
CA LEU A 56 -21.22 -8.36 -7.56
C LEU A 56 -19.74 -8.02 -7.68
N LEU A 57 -19.27 -7.69 -8.90
CA LEU A 57 -17.89 -7.23 -9.10
C LEU A 57 -17.67 -5.90 -8.40
N PHE A 58 -18.64 -4.99 -8.50
CA PHE A 58 -18.60 -3.71 -7.79
C PHE A 58 -18.57 -3.92 -6.27
N VAL A 59 -19.47 -4.74 -5.71
CA VAL A 59 -19.49 -5.04 -4.27
C VAL A 59 -18.19 -5.71 -3.81
N LEU A 60 -17.63 -6.62 -4.60
CA LEU A 60 -16.32 -7.24 -4.33
C LEU A 60 -15.21 -6.19 -4.27
N GLN A 61 -15.20 -5.26 -5.23
CA GLN A 61 -14.21 -4.18 -5.26
C GLN A 61 -14.33 -3.29 -4.01
N GLN A 62 -15.54 -2.93 -3.60
CA GLN A 62 -15.78 -2.15 -2.37
C GLN A 62 -15.36 -2.92 -1.11
N ALA A 63 -15.64 -4.23 -1.04
CA ALA A 63 -15.21 -5.07 0.06
C ALA A 63 -13.67 -5.19 0.14
N LEU A 64 -13.00 -5.32 -1.01
CA LEU A 64 -11.54 -5.34 -1.08
C LEU A 64 -10.94 -3.98 -0.69
N ALA A 65 -11.55 -2.87 -1.11
CA ALA A 65 -11.12 -1.52 -0.74
C ALA A 65 -11.26 -1.29 0.77
N LEU A 66 -12.38 -1.71 1.34
CA LEU A 66 -12.62 -1.67 2.78
C LEU A 66 -11.57 -2.48 3.53
N ALA A 67 -11.28 -3.71 3.07
CA ALA A 67 -10.23 -4.54 3.65
C ALA A 67 -8.86 -3.86 3.55
N TYR A 68 -8.52 -3.30 2.38
CA TYR A 68 -7.27 -2.59 2.14
C TYR A 68 -7.08 -1.42 3.12
N PHE A 69 -8.03 -0.49 3.19
CA PHE A 69 -7.93 0.66 4.09
C PHE A 69 -7.96 0.27 5.57
N THR A 70 -8.74 -0.76 5.94
CA THR A 70 -8.73 -1.30 7.31
C THR A 70 -7.34 -1.83 7.67
N MET A 71 -6.72 -2.58 6.75
CA MET A 71 -5.35 -3.07 6.95
C MET A 71 -4.37 -1.91 7.07
N LEU A 72 -4.46 -0.88 6.25
CA LEU A 72 -3.57 0.29 6.38
C LEU A 72 -3.68 0.94 7.76
N VAL A 73 -4.90 1.18 8.26
CA VAL A 73 -5.13 1.75 9.60
C VAL A 73 -4.56 0.85 10.69
N VAL A 74 -4.91 -0.44 10.68
CA VAL A 74 -4.47 -1.41 11.70
C VAL A 74 -2.95 -1.58 11.66
N LEU A 75 -2.37 -1.81 10.47
CA LEU A 75 -0.95 -2.08 10.32
C LEU A 75 -0.10 -0.87 10.74
N TYR A 76 -0.53 0.36 10.46
CA TYR A 76 0.16 1.55 10.97
C TYR A 76 0.06 1.69 12.50
N ALA A 77 -1.10 1.37 13.08
CA ALA A 77 -1.27 1.39 14.53
C ALA A 77 -0.38 0.35 15.25
N VAL A 78 -0.24 -0.85 14.67
CA VAL A 78 0.50 -1.97 15.28
C VAL A 78 1.91 -2.20 14.69
N ARG A 79 2.43 -1.26 13.89
CA ARG A 79 3.71 -1.43 13.18
C ARG A 79 4.87 -1.68 14.13
N LEU A 80 5.84 -2.48 13.67
CA LEU A 80 7.10 -2.75 14.39
C LEU A 80 7.94 -1.45 14.51
N PRO A 81 9.03 -1.44 15.30
CA PRO A 81 10.05 -0.39 15.16
C PRO A 81 10.85 -0.56 13.85
N GLN A 82 11.39 0.53 13.32
CA GLN A 82 12.17 0.53 12.07
C GLN A 82 13.63 0.13 12.34
N ARG A 83 14.25 -0.62 11.42
CA ARG A 83 15.67 -0.98 11.46
C ARG A 83 16.52 -0.17 10.48
N GLY A 84 15.94 0.23 9.36
CA GLY A 84 16.57 1.11 8.37
C GLY A 84 15.53 1.98 7.67
N THR A 85 15.90 3.19 7.28
CA THR A 85 15.00 4.16 6.64
C THR A 85 15.83 5.18 5.87
N ASP A 86 15.26 5.74 4.80
CA ASP A 86 15.85 6.87 4.10
C ASP A 86 15.10 8.15 4.46
N HIS A 87 15.73 8.98 5.31
CA HIS A 87 15.17 10.23 5.81
C HIS A 87 15.30 11.41 4.84
N ARG A 88 15.75 11.19 3.60
CA ARG A 88 15.82 12.26 2.60
C ARG A 88 14.42 12.86 2.39
N LEU A 89 14.33 14.19 2.53
CA LEU A 89 13.07 14.92 2.29
C LEU A 89 12.49 14.64 0.91
N THR A 90 13.33 14.40 -0.09
CA THR A 90 12.91 14.03 -1.45
C THR A 90 12.17 12.69 -1.49
N VAL A 91 12.58 11.70 -0.70
CA VAL A 91 11.94 10.39 -0.62
C VAL A 91 10.55 10.53 -0.01
N ILE A 92 10.45 11.28 1.09
CA ILE A 92 9.19 11.57 1.77
C ILE A 92 8.24 12.31 0.82
N PHE A 93 8.72 13.38 0.17
CA PHE A 93 7.94 14.16 -0.76
C PHE A 93 7.43 13.33 -1.95
N ILE A 94 8.27 12.48 -2.54
CA ILE A 94 7.89 11.62 -3.65
C ILE A 94 6.87 10.55 -3.22
N ALA A 95 7.02 9.98 -2.02
CA ALA A 95 6.04 9.03 -1.49
C ALA A 95 4.67 9.67 -1.31
N PHE A 96 4.60 10.82 -0.63
CA PHE A 96 3.33 11.52 -0.44
C PHE A 96 2.73 12.02 -1.75
N SER A 97 3.51 12.70 -2.59
CA SER A 97 3.02 13.24 -3.86
C SER A 97 2.51 12.15 -4.81
N GLY A 98 3.15 10.97 -4.83
CA GLY A 98 2.65 9.81 -5.56
C GLY A 98 1.27 9.38 -5.06
N THR A 99 1.12 9.16 -3.75
CA THR A 99 -0.18 8.79 -3.16
C THR A 99 -1.26 9.82 -3.47
N PHE A 100 -0.96 11.12 -3.34
CA PHE A 100 -1.90 12.18 -3.69
C PHE A 100 -2.23 12.20 -5.18
N ALA A 101 -1.27 11.98 -6.08
CA ALA A 101 -1.50 11.95 -7.52
C ALA A 101 -2.48 10.84 -7.93
N ALA A 102 -2.37 9.64 -7.34
CA ALA A 102 -3.31 8.55 -7.58
C ALA A 102 -4.74 8.92 -7.16
N ILE A 103 -4.90 9.55 -6.01
CA ILE A 103 -6.22 9.98 -5.49
C ILE A 103 -6.78 11.11 -6.36
N SER A 104 -5.96 12.12 -6.67
CA SER A 104 -6.36 13.28 -7.46
C SER A 104 -6.74 12.91 -8.89
N ALA A 105 -6.16 11.86 -9.47
CA ALA A 105 -6.52 11.39 -10.81
C ALA A 105 -8.03 11.15 -10.98
N SER A 106 -8.69 10.64 -9.94
CA SER A 106 -10.13 10.38 -9.92
C SER A 106 -11.01 11.63 -9.79
N PHE A 107 -10.44 12.78 -9.43
CA PHE A 107 -11.16 14.06 -9.32
C PHE A 107 -10.89 15.01 -10.49
N LEU A 108 -9.91 14.68 -11.35
CA LEU A 108 -9.61 15.48 -12.53
C LEU A 108 -10.70 15.30 -13.59
N PRO A 109 -10.89 16.30 -14.48
CA PRO A 109 -11.84 16.18 -15.57
C PRO A 109 -11.58 14.91 -16.38
N GLY A 110 -12.56 13.99 -16.33
CA GLY A 110 -12.52 12.75 -17.06
C GLY A 110 -12.61 12.98 -18.56
N GLY A 111 -12.06 12.04 -19.32
CA GLY A 111 -12.35 11.91 -20.75
C GLY A 111 -13.76 11.36 -20.97
N THR A 112 -14.15 11.23 -22.23
CA THR A 112 -15.38 10.52 -22.61
C THR A 112 -15.32 9.08 -22.09
N ARG A 113 -16.32 8.67 -21.31
CA ARG A 113 -16.43 7.29 -20.80
C ARG A 113 -16.49 6.31 -21.96
N ARG A 114 -15.56 5.35 -21.98
CA ARG A 114 -15.45 4.31 -23.00
C ARG A 114 -16.10 3.04 -22.49
N GLU A 115 -17.39 2.87 -22.80
CA GLU A 115 -18.20 1.73 -22.29
C GLU A 115 -17.55 0.37 -22.59
N GLY A 116 -16.92 0.19 -23.76
CA GLY A 116 -16.23 -1.05 -24.12
C GLY A 116 -15.01 -1.40 -23.25
N LEU A 117 -14.46 -0.43 -22.49
CA LEU A 117 -13.33 -0.66 -21.59
C LEU A 117 -13.75 -0.85 -20.13
N VAL A 118 -15.00 -0.57 -19.77
CA VAL A 118 -15.45 -0.56 -18.36
C VAL A 118 -15.22 -1.90 -17.68
N LEU A 119 -15.63 -3.01 -18.31
CA LEU A 119 -15.44 -4.33 -17.72
C LEU A 119 -13.96 -4.68 -17.53
N VAL A 120 -13.11 -4.37 -18.51
CA VAL A 120 -11.67 -4.64 -18.43
C VAL A 120 -11.02 -3.76 -17.36
N ALA A 121 -11.44 -2.50 -17.27
CA ALA A 121 -11.01 -1.54 -16.27
C ALA A 121 -11.33 -2.03 -14.86
N ASP A 122 -12.57 -2.46 -14.61
CA ASP A 122 -13.03 -2.95 -13.31
C ASP A 122 -12.35 -4.28 -12.92
N LEU A 123 -12.18 -5.20 -13.87
CA LEU A 123 -11.46 -6.45 -13.64
C LEU A 123 -9.98 -6.21 -13.29
N LEU A 124 -9.33 -5.29 -14.01
CA LEU A 124 -7.95 -4.91 -13.73
C LEU A 124 -7.82 -4.24 -12.36
N ALA A 125 -8.75 -3.33 -12.03
CA ALA A 125 -8.78 -2.67 -10.74
C ALA A 125 -8.96 -3.67 -9.59
N THR A 126 -9.92 -4.58 -9.75
CA THR A 126 -10.22 -5.63 -8.77
C THR A 126 -9.04 -6.57 -8.57
N ALA A 127 -8.41 -7.04 -9.66
CA ALA A 127 -7.26 -7.92 -9.60
C ALA A 127 -6.04 -7.24 -8.94
N GLY A 128 -5.79 -5.98 -9.29
CA GLY A 128 -4.74 -5.17 -8.67
C GLY A 128 -4.95 -5.02 -7.16
N LEU A 129 -6.17 -4.67 -6.76
CA LEU A 129 -6.50 -4.44 -5.36
C LEU A 129 -6.43 -5.73 -4.54
N ALA A 130 -6.92 -6.85 -5.09
CA ALA A 130 -6.76 -8.16 -4.48
C ALA A 130 -5.28 -8.54 -4.28
N TYR A 131 -4.43 -8.25 -5.27
CA TYR A 131 -2.99 -8.48 -5.17
C TYR A 131 -2.32 -7.62 -4.09
N SER A 132 -2.74 -6.35 -3.95
CA SER A 132 -2.29 -5.46 -2.88
C SER A 132 -2.71 -5.96 -1.50
N VAL A 133 -3.97 -6.37 -1.33
CA VAL A 133 -4.48 -6.94 -0.07
C VAL A 133 -3.72 -8.21 0.29
N TRP A 134 -3.46 -9.10 -0.68
CA TRP A 134 -2.65 -10.30 -0.46
C TRP A 134 -1.22 -9.96 -0.04
N GLY A 135 -0.61 -8.95 -0.66
CA GLY A 135 0.70 -8.43 -0.28
C GLY A 135 0.74 -7.90 1.15
N LEU A 136 -0.21 -7.02 1.52
CA LEU A 136 -0.31 -6.48 2.88
C LEU A 136 -0.53 -7.57 3.93
N ALA A 137 -1.30 -8.61 3.60
CA ALA A 137 -1.60 -9.71 4.52
C ALA A 137 -0.34 -10.51 4.89
N TYR A 138 0.62 -10.60 3.97
CA TYR A 138 1.92 -11.22 4.22
C TYR A 138 2.93 -10.28 4.88
N LEU A 139 2.94 -8.99 4.49
CA LEU A 139 3.86 -8.01 5.04
C LEU A 139 3.56 -7.66 6.51
N ARG A 140 2.27 -7.64 6.88
CA ARG A 140 1.74 -7.40 8.23
C ARG A 140 2.39 -6.17 8.86
N ARG A 141 2.96 -6.31 10.06
CA ARG A 141 3.55 -5.22 10.85
C ARG A 141 4.84 -4.64 10.26
N SER A 142 5.29 -5.13 9.10
CA SER A 142 6.47 -4.65 8.38
C SER A 142 6.15 -3.59 7.32
N PHE A 143 4.87 -3.27 7.09
CA PHE A 143 4.46 -2.30 6.07
C PHE A 143 4.84 -0.85 6.43
N SER A 144 5.18 -0.07 5.40
CA SER A 144 5.35 1.38 5.47
C SER A 144 5.16 2.02 4.09
N ILE A 145 4.61 3.24 4.05
CA ILE A 145 4.53 4.06 2.82
C ILE A 145 5.91 4.61 2.46
N ILE A 146 6.72 4.97 3.46
CA ILE A 146 8.09 5.42 3.24
C ILE A 146 8.96 4.17 3.13
N PRO A 147 9.92 4.13 2.18
CA PRO A 147 10.90 3.06 2.12
C PRO A 147 11.59 2.86 3.48
N GLU A 148 11.24 1.77 4.17
CA GLU A 148 11.71 1.44 5.51
C GLU A 148 11.92 -0.08 5.61
N ALA A 149 13.06 -0.50 6.15
CA ALA A 149 13.32 -1.89 6.46
C ALA A 149 12.97 -2.19 7.91
N ARG A 150 12.15 -3.23 8.12
CA ARG A 150 11.73 -3.72 9.44
C ARG A 150 12.08 -5.20 9.58
N ARG A 151 11.50 -6.01 8.70
CA ARG A 151 11.75 -7.45 8.55
C ARG A 151 11.71 -7.80 7.07
N LEU A 152 12.60 -8.67 6.63
CA LEU A 152 12.53 -9.24 5.29
C LEU A 152 11.39 -10.27 5.23
N VAL A 153 10.46 -10.08 4.28
CA VAL A 153 9.32 -10.97 4.04
C VAL A 153 9.48 -11.57 2.65
N THR A 154 9.48 -12.91 2.57
CA THR A 154 9.74 -13.66 1.33
C THR A 154 8.64 -14.68 1.00
N GLY A 155 7.56 -14.71 1.78
CA GLY A 155 6.46 -15.68 1.64
C GLY A 155 5.27 -15.18 0.80
N GLY A 156 4.45 -16.11 0.31
CA GLY A 156 3.20 -15.80 -0.39
C GLY A 156 3.42 -15.02 -1.69
N PRO A 157 2.79 -13.85 -1.89
CA PRO A 157 2.93 -13.07 -3.11
C PRO A 157 4.37 -12.54 -3.30
N TYR A 158 5.15 -12.46 -2.21
CA TYR A 158 6.57 -12.10 -2.23
C TYR A 158 7.46 -13.16 -2.89
N ARG A 159 6.92 -14.36 -3.21
CA ARG A 159 7.63 -15.35 -4.05
C ARG A 159 7.45 -15.10 -5.55
N LEU A 160 6.42 -14.35 -5.93
CA LEU A 160 6.09 -14.04 -7.32
C LEU A 160 6.71 -12.71 -7.76
N SER A 161 6.75 -11.75 -6.84
CA SER A 161 7.27 -10.40 -7.03
C SER A 161 7.92 -9.93 -5.75
N ARG A 162 9.02 -9.18 -5.83
CA ARG A 162 9.57 -8.52 -4.64
C ARG A 162 8.68 -7.39 -4.11
N HIS A 163 7.79 -6.86 -4.94
CA HIS A 163 7.04 -5.63 -4.68
C HIS A 163 5.53 -5.79 -5.00
N PRO A 164 4.84 -6.80 -4.44
CA PRO A 164 3.48 -7.13 -4.85
C PRO A 164 2.46 -6.02 -4.55
N VAL A 165 2.59 -5.33 -3.41
CA VAL A 165 1.70 -4.21 -3.04
C VAL A 165 1.80 -3.08 -4.05
N TYR A 166 3.02 -2.66 -4.41
CA TYR A 166 3.26 -1.62 -5.39
C TYR A 166 2.66 -1.95 -6.76
N LEU A 167 2.82 -3.18 -7.22
CA LEU A 167 2.26 -3.62 -8.50
C LEU A 167 0.75 -3.68 -8.48
N GLY A 168 0.17 -4.14 -7.37
CA GLY A 168 -1.27 -4.14 -7.18
C GLY A 168 -1.84 -2.72 -7.16
N GLU A 169 -1.17 -1.77 -6.49
CA GLU A 169 -1.56 -0.36 -6.48
C GLU A 169 -1.47 0.27 -7.87
N ILE A 170 -0.40 -0.01 -8.63
CA ILE A 170 -0.26 0.42 -10.03
C ILE A 170 -1.41 -0.13 -10.89
N ALA A 171 -1.67 -1.43 -10.82
CA ALA A 171 -2.75 -2.07 -11.57
C ALA A 171 -4.13 -1.50 -11.18
N THR A 172 -4.35 -1.26 -9.89
CA THR A 172 -5.57 -0.63 -9.38
C THR A 172 -5.75 0.77 -9.95
N ALA A 173 -4.71 1.60 -9.89
CA ALA A 173 -4.76 2.98 -10.37
C ALA A 173 -5.02 3.05 -11.88
N ILE A 174 -4.38 2.17 -12.66
CA ILE A 174 -4.63 2.04 -14.11
C ILE A 174 -6.08 1.61 -14.34
N GLY A 175 -6.54 0.55 -13.68
CA GLY A 175 -7.89 0.02 -13.83
C GLY A 175 -8.97 1.08 -13.55
N VAL A 176 -8.89 1.76 -12.40
CA VAL A 176 -9.86 2.80 -12.00
C VAL A 176 -9.95 3.94 -13.03
N ASN A 177 -8.86 4.27 -13.71
CA ASN A 177 -8.82 5.39 -14.66
C ASN A 177 -9.02 4.95 -16.12
N LEU A 178 -8.90 3.68 -16.46
CA LEU A 178 -8.80 3.22 -17.84
C LEU A 178 -10.03 3.57 -18.69
N ALA A 179 -11.23 3.46 -18.12
CA ALA A 179 -12.49 3.69 -18.84
C ALA A 179 -12.84 5.19 -18.99
N THR A 180 -12.28 6.05 -18.14
CA THR A 180 -12.64 7.47 -18.03
C THR A 180 -11.44 8.41 -18.16
N ALA A 181 -10.28 7.90 -18.56
CA ALA A 181 -9.04 8.67 -18.59
C ALA A 181 -9.14 9.89 -19.52
N GLY A 182 -9.01 11.08 -18.93
CA GLY A 182 -8.66 12.31 -19.64
C GLY A 182 -7.13 12.44 -19.73
N TRP A 183 -6.65 13.38 -20.54
CA TRP A 183 -5.20 13.62 -20.67
C TRP A 183 -4.55 14.02 -19.32
N LEU A 184 -5.27 14.78 -18.49
CA LEU A 184 -4.82 15.14 -17.14
C LEU A 184 -4.73 13.94 -16.19
N SER A 185 -5.73 13.06 -16.17
CA SER A 185 -5.67 11.87 -15.32
C SER A 185 -4.60 10.90 -15.81
N ALA A 186 -4.39 10.79 -17.13
CA ALA A 186 -3.29 10.01 -17.69
C ALA A 186 -1.92 10.52 -17.20
N ILE A 187 -1.69 11.83 -17.19
CA ILE A 187 -0.45 12.44 -16.66
C ILE A 187 -0.30 12.13 -15.17
N ALA A 188 -1.36 12.29 -14.38
CA ALA A 188 -1.33 11.99 -12.94
C ALA A 188 -1.00 10.52 -12.66
N ILE A 189 -1.55 9.59 -13.46
CA ILE A 189 -1.27 8.15 -13.35
C ILE A 189 0.16 7.82 -13.76
N VAL A 190 0.67 8.42 -14.84
CA VAL A 190 2.07 8.25 -15.24
C VAL A 190 3.01 8.75 -14.14
N TYR A 191 2.72 9.92 -13.57
CA TYR A 191 3.49 10.47 -12.44
C TYR A 191 3.46 9.52 -11.24
N PHE A 192 2.28 9.03 -10.86
CA PHE A 192 2.13 8.03 -9.80
C PHE A 192 2.98 6.78 -10.05
N ILE A 193 2.92 6.20 -11.25
CA ILE A 193 3.72 5.03 -11.61
C ILE A 193 5.21 5.31 -11.46
N VAL A 194 5.68 6.48 -11.91
CA VAL A 194 7.09 6.88 -11.74
C VAL A 194 7.48 6.97 -10.26
N CYS A 195 6.63 7.57 -9.42
CA CYS A 195 6.84 7.61 -7.97
C CYS A 195 6.95 6.20 -7.38
N GLU A 196 6.07 5.28 -7.74
CA GLU A 196 6.12 3.89 -7.25
C GLU A 196 7.39 3.16 -7.68
N LEU A 197 7.82 3.34 -8.93
CA LEU A 197 9.06 2.73 -9.42
C LEU A 197 10.31 3.30 -8.72
N LEU A 198 10.30 4.57 -8.32
CA LEU A 198 11.35 5.17 -7.51
C LEU A 198 11.34 4.64 -6.08
N ARG A 199 10.16 4.56 -5.45
CA ARG A 199 9.98 3.97 -4.10
C ARG A 199 10.51 2.55 -4.04
N ILE A 200 10.16 1.71 -5.03
CA ILE A 200 10.69 0.36 -5.19
C ILE A 200 12.23 0.37 -5.14
N ARG A 201 12.89 1.21 -5.95
CA ARG A 201 14.37 1.23 -6.01
C ARG A 201 15.00 1.66 -4.68
N TRP A 202 14.42 2.63 -3.99
CA TRP A 202 14.91 3.05 -2.68
C TRP A 202 14.70 1.97 -1.62
N GLU A 203 13.55 1.30 -1.65
CA GLU A 203 13.27 0.20 -0.73
C GLU A 203 14.26 -0.95 -0.92
N GLU A 204 14.57 -1.34 -2.17
CA GLU A 204 15.59 -2.36 -2.44
C GLU A 204 16.96 -1.97 -1.89
N ARG A 205 17.33 -0.69 -2.00
CA ARG A 205 18.60 -0.19 -1.47
C ARG A 205 18.64 -0.29 0.06
N ILE A 206 17.57 0.10 0.73
CA ILE A 206 17.49 0.04 2.20
C ILE A 206 17.47 -1.42 2.67
N LEU A 207 16.74 -2.30 1.98
CA LEU A 207 16.71 -3.73 2.28
C LEU A 207 18.08 -4.39 2.08
N ALA A 208 18.81 -4.05 1.00
CA ALA A 208 20.16 -4.55 0.77
C ALA A 208 21.15 -4.09 1.86
N LEU A 209 21.03 -2.84 2.32
CA LEU A 209 21.86 -2.31 3.42
C LEU A 209 21.49 -2.91 4.78
N THR A 210 20.21 -3.18 5.03
CA THR A 210 19.71 -3.67 6.32
C THR A 210 19.88 -5.18 6.46
N PHE A 211 19.79 -5.94 5.36
CA PHE A 211 19.87 -7.40 5.31
C PHE A 211 20.92 -7.85 4.29
N PRO A 212 22.22 -7.55 4.49
CA PRO A 212 23.26 -7.77 3.48
C PRO A 212 23.49 -9.25 3.12
N ASN A 213 23.16 -10.18 4.02
CA ASN A 213 23.33 -11.61 3.79
C ASN A 213 22.06 -12.28 3.24
N GLU A 214 20.87 -11.75 3.53
CA GLU A 214 19.59 -12.39 3.17
C GLU A 214 18.95 -11.78 1.91
N TYR A 215 19.00 -10.45 1.77
CA TYR A 215 18.34 -9.76 0.67
C TYR A 215 18.93 -10.08 -0.71
N PRO A 216 20.26 -10.17 -0.90
CA PRO A 216 20.83 -10.50 -2.21
C PRO A 216 20.41 -11.89 -2.71
N GLU A 217 20.33 -12.90 -1.83
CA GLU A 217 19.89 -14.24 -2.18
C GLU A 217 18.40 -14.26 -2.60
N TYR A 218 17.57 -13.55 -1.85
CA TYR A 218 16.17 -13.34 -2.20
C TYR A 218 15.99 -12.58 -3.53
N ALA A 219 16.77 -11.52 -3.75
CA ALA A 219 16.72 -10.72 -4.97
C ALA A 219 17.17 -11.46 -6.24
N ARG A 220 18.01 -12.49 -6.09
CA ARG A 220 18.41 -13.39 -7.19
C ARG A 220 17.31 -14.37 -7.57
N SER A 221 16.56 -14.87 -6.59
CA SER A 221 15.54 -15.89 -6.79
C SER A 221 14.16 -15.33 -7.17
N VAL A 222 13.88 -14.08 -6.83
CA VAL A 222 12.57 -13.45 -7.06
C VAL A 222 12.69 -12.22 -7.97
N PRO A 223 11.89 -12.13 -9.05
CA PRO A 223 11.91 -10.98 -9.95
C PRO A 223 11.40 -9.72 -9.23
N ARG A 224 11.87 -8.55 -9.69
CA ARG A 224 11.44 -7.26 -9.13
C ARG A 224 9.94 -7.01 -9.35
N TYR A 225 9.44 -7.31 -10.55
CA TYR A 225 8.07 -6.98 -10.97
C TYR A 225 7.21 -8.24 -11.06
N LEU A 226 7.23 -8.97 -12.16
CA LEU A 226 6.47 -10.20 -12.31
C LEU A 226 7.37 -11.31 -12.85
N PRO A 227 7.03 -12.58 -12.62
CA PRO A 227 7.74 -13.68 -13.24
C PRO A 227 7.62 -13.54 -14.75
N ASN A 228 8.74 -13.58 -15.46
CA ASN A 228 8.74 -13.60 -16.91
C ASN A 228 8.39 -15.02 -17.36
N PRO A 229 7.20 -15.28 -17.93
CA PRO A 229 6.85 -16.62 -18.39
C PRO A 229 7.73 -17.10 -19.55
N PHE A 230 8.50 -16.20 -20.17
CA PHE A 230 9.40 -16.48 -21.29
C PHE A 230 10.89 -16.52 -20.89
N ALA A 231 11.23 -16.31 -19.62
CA ALA A 231 12.59 -16.51 -19.14
C ALA A 231 12.87 -18.03 -19.08
N ARG A 232 13.45 -18.57 -20.16
CA ARG A 232 14.02 -19.92 -20.15
C ARG A 232 15.19 -19.94 -19.18
N GLY A 233 15.16 -20.88 -18.23
CA GLY A 233 16.23 -21.14 -17.27
C GLY A 233 17.49 -21.68 -17.93
#